data_AF-A0A7J7JTB3-F1
#
_entry.id   AF-A0A7J7JTB3-F1
#
_cell.length_a   1.000
_cell.length_b   1.000
_cell.length_c   1.000
_cell.angle_alpha   90.00
_cell.angle_beta   90.00
_cell.angle_gamma   90.00
#
_symmetry.space_group_name_H-M   'P 1'
#
loop_
_entity.id
_entity.type
_entity.pdbx_description
1 polymer ?
#
loop_
_entity_poly.entity_id
_entity_poly.type
_entity_poly.pdbx_seq_one_letter_code
_entity_poly.pdbx_strand_id
1 'polypeptide(L)'
;MASSDEELIGRGSFGKVYKKYDSESQQVVAVKKIELGLMDSPDYEKSIRKAMKEVEAMEKLDKHERIVQYIRHDVVSDHSMCFLIIAYSAIKYHDFEKETSLFNLQHKLS
;
A
#
# COMPACT_ATOMS: atom_id res chain seq x y z
N MET A 1 -20.16 -7.38 -4.88
CA MET A 1 -19.62 -8.65 -4.34
C MET A 1 -18.34 -8.32 -3.59
N ALA A 2 -18.41 -8.18 -2.27
CA ALA A 2 -17.24 -8.05 -1.41
C ALA A 2 -16.91 -9.46 -0.89
N SER A 3 -15.83 -10.08 -1.38
CA SER A 3 -15.33 -11.30 -0.71
C SER A 3 -14.64 -10.87 0.58
N SER A 4 -14.98 -11.55 1.67
CA SER A 4 -14.64 -11.22 3.06
C SER A 4 -13.17 -11.49 3.45
N ASP A 5 -12.26 -11.60 2.49
CA ASP A 5 -10.86 -12.00 2.71
C ASP A 5 -9.89 -10.82 2.56
N GLU A 6 -10.17 -9.71 3.24
CA GLU A 6 -9.20 -8.62 3.39
C GLU A 6 -8.55 -8.65 4.79
N GLU A 7 -7.25 -8.95 4.82
CA GLU A 7 -6.46 -8.97 6.05
C GLU A 7 -5.71 -7.64 6.18
N LEU A 8 -5.97 -6.87 7.25
CA LEU A 8 -5.21 -5.65 7.52
C LEU A 8 -3.76 -6.00 7.89
N ILE A 9 -2.82 -5.67 7.03
CA ILE A 9 -1.38 -5.96 7.21
C ILE A 9 -0.56 -4.72 7.59
N GLY A 10 -1.12 -3.51 7.48
CA GLY A 10 -0.40 -2.30 7.83
C GLY A 10 -1.28 -1.09 8.08
N ARG A 11 -0.85 -0.21 9.00
CA ARG A 11 -1.43 1.12 9.23
C ARG A 11 -0.31 2.15 9.16
N GLY A 12 -0.49 3.20 8.36
CA GLY A 12 0.46 4.31 8.25
C GLY A 12 -0.25 5.65 8.19
N SER A 13 0.53 6.73 8.13
CA SER A 13 0.02 8.11 8.05
C SER A 13 -0.79 8.40 6.78
N PHE A 14 -0.65 7.56 5.75
CA PHE A 14 -1.31 7.72 4.45
C PHE A 14 -2.46 6.73 4.24
N GLY A 15 -2.84 5.96 5.27
CA GLY A 15 -3.99 5.05 5.20
C GLY A 15 -3.69 3.64 5.70
N LYS A 16 -4.53 2.70 5.27
CA LYS A 16 -4.52 1.29 5.71
C LYS A 16 -4.14 0.39 4.54
N VAL A 17 -3.30 -0.61 4.80
CA VAL A 17 -2.86 -1.59 3.80
C VAL A 17 -3.44 -2.95 4.13
N TYR A 18 -4.09 -3.56 3.14
CA TYR A 18 -4.76 -4.84 3.27
C TYR A 18 -4.15 -5.84 2.31
N LYS A 19 -3.92 -7.06 2.75
CA LYS A 19 -3.65 -8.20 1.88
C LYS A 19 -4.97 -8.74 1.35
N LYS A 20 -5.02 -8.98 0.05
CA LYS A 20 -6.22 -9.48 -0.63
C LYS A 20 -5.83 -10.43 -1.76
N TYR A 21 -6.66 -11.42 -2.04
CA TYR A 21 -6.56 -12.17 -3.29
C TYR A 21 -7.26 -11.37 -4.41
N ASP A 22 -6.49 -10.96 -5.41
CA ASP A 22 -6.99 -10.25 -6.58
C ASP A 22 -7.42 -11.27 -7.65
N SER A 23 -8.73 -11.38 -7.87
CA SER A 23 -9.29 -12.33 -8.84
C SER A 23 -8.94 -11.98 -10.28
N GLU A 24 -8.64 -10.71 -10.57
CA GLU A 24 -8.27 -10.26 -11.92
C GLU A 24 -6.86 -10.73 -12.29
N SER A 25 -5.88 -10.50 -11.41
CA SER A 25 -4.50 -10.96 -11.61
C SER A 25 -4.23 -12.39 -11.16
N GLN A 26 -5.19 -13.03 -10.47
CA GLN A 26 -5.07 -14.35 -9.84
C GLN A 26 -3.92 -14.44 -8.81
N GLN A 27 -3.56 -13.31 -8.18
CA GLN A 27 -2.44 -13.19 -7.26
C GLN A 27 -2.84 -12.58 -5.92
N VAL A 28 -2.04 -12.87 -4.88
CA VAL A 28 -2.15 -12.15 -3.61
C VAL A 28 -1.47 -10.78 -3.75
N VAL A 29 -2.25 -9.73 -3.52
CA VAL A 29 -1.81 -8.33 -3.62
C VAL A 29 -1.92 -7.65 -2.27
N ALA A 30 -1.27 -6.50 -2.16
CA ALA A 30 -1.53 -5.54 -1.11
C ALA A 30 -2.27 -4.32 -1.67
N VAL A 31 -3.31 -3.91 -0.96
CA VAL A 31 -4.21 -2.82 -1.32
C VAL A 31 -4.08 -1.74 -0.27
N LYS A 32 -3.48 -0.61 -0.63
CA LYS A 32 -3.43 0.58 0.22
C LYS A 32 -4.66 1.43 -0.06
N LYS A 33 -5.53 1.56 0.95
CA LYS A 33 -6.71 2.43 0.94
C LYS A 33 -6.30 3.83 1.38
N ILE A 34 -6.49 4.81 0.52
CA ILE A 34 -6.18 6.23 0.74
C ILE A 34 -7.49 7.00 0.77
N GLU A 35 -7.78 7.62 1.90
CA GLU A 35 -8.92 8.53 2.05
C GLU A 35 -8.55 9.86 1.43
N LEU A 36 -9.32 10.30 0.43
CA LEU A 36 -9.06 11.56 -0.28
C LEU A 36 -9.77 12.75 0.39
N GLY A 37 -10.78 12.52 1.22
CA GLY A 37 -11.60 13.62 1.78
C GLY A 37 -12.64 14.13 0.77
N LEU A 38 -13.43 15.14 1.15
CA LEU A 38 -14.57 15.60 0.35
C LEU A 38 -14.13 16.08 -1.04
N MET A 39 -14.87 15.68 -2.07
CA MET A 39 -14.65 16.12 -3.45
C MET A 39 -14.64 17.66 -3.51
N ASP A 40 -13.78 18.23 -4.35
CA ASP A 40 -13.55 19.68 -4.51
C ASP A 40 -13.01 20.41 -3.26
N SER A 41 -12.58 19.68 -2.22
CA SER A 41 -11.87 20.28 -1.09
C SER A 41 -10.37 20.41 -1.35
N PRO A 42 -9.68 21.38 -0.72
CA PRO A 42 -8.21 21.46 -0.76
C PRO A 42 -7.52 20.18 -0.25
N ASP A 43 -8.17 19.44 0.65
CA ASP A 43 -7.67 18.17 1.18
C ASP A 43 -7.73 17.05 0.14
N TYR A 44 -8.75 17.05 -0.74
CA TYR A 44 -8.86 16.13 -1.87
C TYR A 44 -7.75 16.32 -2.88
N GLU A 45 -7.52 17.55 -3.33
CA GLU A 45 -6.43 17.85 -4.26
C GLU A 45 -5.06 17.48 -3.67
N LYS A 46 -4.85 17.79 -2.39
CA LYS A 46 -3.61 17.47 -1.68
C LYS A 46 -3.40 15.96 -1.55
N SER A 47 -4.45 15.20 -1.26
CA SER A 47 -4.40 13.76 -1.06
C SER A 47 -4.20 13.02 -2.38
N ILE A 48 -4.91 13.41 -3.44
CA ILE A 48 -4.66 12.90 -4.79
C ILE A 48 -3.24 13.18 -5.23
N ARG A 49 -2.76 14.42 -5.08
CA ARG A 49 -1.38 14.76 -5.48
C ARG A 49 -0.34 13.91 -4.74
N LYS A 50 -0.56 13.61 -3.45
CA LYS A 50 0.30 12.71 -2.69
C LYS A 50 0.24 11.28 -3.23
N ALA A 51 -0.95 10.75 -3.46
CA ALA A 51 -1.14 9.41 -4.01
C ALA A 51 -0.47 9.26 -5.39
N MET A 52 -0.66 10.24 -6.29
CA MET A 52 -0.05 10.21 -7.61
C MET A 52 1.47 10.33 -7.57
N LYS A 53 2.03 11.10 -6.63
CA LYS A 53 3.49 11.13 -6.40
C LYS A 53 4.03 9.79 -5.93
N GLU A 54 3.29 9.06 -5.10
CA GLU A 54 3.68 7.70 -4.72
C GLU A 54 3.67 6.78 -5.94
N VAL A 55 2.60 6.82 -6.76
CA VAL A 55 2.52 6.04 -8.01
C VAL A 55 3.69 6.36 -8.94
N GLU A 56 3.93 7.64 -9.23
CA GLU A 56 5.03 8.07 -10.09
C GLU A 56 6.40 7.63 -9.55
N ALA A 57 6.60 7.71 -8.23
CA ALA A 57 7.82 7.22 -7.61
C ALA A 57 7.99 5.71 -7.82
N MET A 58 6.92 4.92 -7.68
CA MET A 58 6.95 3.48 -7.90
C MET A 58 7.09 3.09 -9.38
N GLU A 59 6.49 3.84 -10.30
CA GLU A 59 6.62 3.62 -11.75
C GLU A 59 8.06 3.87 -12.24
N LYS A 60 8.76 4.83 -11.63
CA LYS A 60 10.17 5.15 -11.93
C LYS A 60 11.17 4.19 -11.32
N LEU A 61 10.75 3.34 -10.38
CA LEU A 61 11.60 2.30 -9.86
C LEU A 61 11.62 1.19 -10.90
N ASP A 62 12.78 0.97 -11.52
CA ASP A 62 13.00 -0.18 -12.40
C ASP A 62 12.52 -1.47 -11.71
N LYS A 63 12.03 -2.43 -12.51
CA LYS A 63 11.54 -3.75 -12.05
C LYS A 63 12.67 -4.58 -11.44
N HIS A 64 13.21 -4.13 -10.33
CA HIS A 64 14.21 -4.81 -9.54
C HIS A 64 13.47 -5.79 -8.63
N GLU A 65 14.02 -6.99 -8.46
CA GLU A 65 13.46 -8.09 -7.66
C GLU A 65 13.14 -7.72 -6.19
N ARG A 66 13.64 -6.57 -5.71
CA ARG A 66 13.61 -6.14 -4.30
C ARG A 66 12.86 -4.83 -4.07
N ILE A 67 12.24 -4.27 -5.10
CA ILE A 67 11.52 -3.01 -5.00
C ILE A 67 10.02 -3.26 -5.21
N VAL A 68 9.19 -2.54 -4.45
CA VAL A 68 7.73 -2.64 -4.50
C VAL A 68 7.23 -2.45 -5.92
N GLN A 69 6.66 -3.51 -6.48
CA GLN A 69 6.11 -3.48 -7.83
C GLN A 69 4.68 -2.93 -7.78
N TYR A 70 4.52 -1.74 -8.37
CA TYR A 70 3.22 -1.18 -8.67
C TYR A 70 2.49 -2.05 -9.70
N ILE A 71 1.22 -2.34 -9.44
CA ILE A 71 0.35 -3.10 -10.35
C ILE A 71 -0.63 -2.14 -11.02
N ARG A 72 -1.46 -1.45 -10.21
CA ARG A 72 -2.47 -0.49 -10.68
C ARG A 72 -2.98 0.38 -9.53
N HIS A 73 -3.77 1.39 -9.86
CA HIS A 73 -4.58 2.12 -8.88
C HIS A 73 -6.01 2.30 -9.40
N ASP A 74 -6.97 2.32 -8.48
CA ASP A 74 -8.37 2.55 -8.76
C ASP A 74 -8.83 3.78 -7.97
N VAL A 75 -9.29 4.82 -8.66
CA VAL A 75 -9.93 5.99 -8.02
C VAL A 75 -11.43 5.78 -8.07
N VAL A 76 -12.07 5.77 -6.90
CA VAL A 76 -13.52 5.63 -6.79
C VAL A 76 -14.11 7.01 -6.52
N SER A 77 -14.55 7.66 -7.61
CA SER A 77 -15.04 9.04 -7.65
C SER A 77 -16.16 9.31 -6.65
N ASP A 78 -17.09 8.36 -6.52
CA ASP A 78 -18.29 8.50 -5.67
C ASP A 78 -18.01 8.34 -4.17
N HIS A 79 -16.81 7.87 -3.81
CA HIS A 79 -16.48 7.53 -2.43
C HIS A 79 -15.28 8.29 -1.87
N SER A 80 -14.69 9.22 -2.62
CA SER A 80 -13.49 9.95 -2.16
C SER A 80 -12.37 9.00 -1.72
N MET A 81 -12.22 7.87 -2.42
CA MET A 81 -11.24 6.84 -2.10
C MET A 81 -10.32 6.59 -3.29
N CYS A 82 -9.04 6.42 -2.99
CA CYS A 82 -8.08 5.85 -3.93
C CYS A 82 -7.56 4.52 -3.37
N PHE A 83 -7.53 3.50 -4.21
CA PHE A 83 -6.97 2.20 -3.92
C PHE A 83 -5.70 2.05 -4.74
N LEU A 84 -4.59 1.80 -4.06
CA LEU A 84 -3.33 1.48 -4.70
C LEU A 84 -3.05 -0.01 -4.53
N ILE A 85 -2.86 -0.71 -5.66
CA ILE A 85 -2.64 -2.15 -5.71
C ILE A 85 -1.18 -2.41 -6.06
N ILE A 86 -0.49 -3.12 -5.17
CA ILE A 86 0.94 -3.46 -5.28
C ILE A 86 1.16 -4.94 -4.98
N ALA A 87 2.29 -5.48 -5.46
CA ALA A 87 2.65 -6.88 -5.20
C ALA A 87 2.88 -7.14 -3.69
N TYR A 88 2.22 -8.16 -3.13
CA TYR A 88 2.35 -8.49 -1.69
C TYR A 88 3.76 -8.97 -1.32
N SER A 89 4.47 -9.61 -2.24
CA SER A 89 5.85 -10.09 -2.04
C SER A 89 6.80 -8.96 -1.61
N ALA A 90 6.54 -7.73 -2.02
CA ALA A 90 7.39 -6.60 -1.68
C ALA A 90 7.19 -6.07 -0.24
N ILE A 91 6.05 -6.34 0.38
CA ILE A 91 5.77 -5.88 1.76
C ILE A 91 6.43 -6.79 2.80
N LYS A 92 6.51 -8.09 2.53
CA LYS A 92 7.12 -9.06 3.45
C LYS A 92 8.53 -8.68 3.88
N TYR A 93 9.31 -8.03 3.03
CA TYR A 93 10.67 -7.62 3.34
C TYR A 93 10.74 -6.43 4.32
N HIS A 94 9.79 -5.50 4.25
CA HIS A 94 9.78 -4.34 5.14
C HIS A 94 9.36 -4.71 6.58
N ASP A 95 8.50 -5.71 6.76
CA ASP A 95 8.20 -6.27 8.09
C ASP A 95 9.34 -7.18 8.60
N PHE A 96 10.00 -7.93 7.71
CA PHE A 96 11.15 -8.76 8.07
C PHE A 96 12.34 -7.94 8.61
N GLU A 97 12.62 -6.76 8.04
CA GLU A 97 13.68 -5.87 8.56
C GLU A 97 13.34 -5.29 9.95
N LYS A 98 12.05 -5.06 10.24
CA LYS A 98 11.61 -4.60 11.57
C LYS A 98 11.73 -5.68 12.63
N GLU A 99 11.34 -6.92 12.32
CA GLU A 99 11.54 -8.06 13.24
C GLU A 99 13.01 -8.32 13.51
N THR A 100 13.86 -8.25 12.47
CA THR A 100 15.30 -8.43 12.61
C THR A 100 15.94 -7.30 13.43
N SER A 101 15.46 -6.06 13.28
CA SER A 101 15.92 -4.90 14.05
C SER A 101 15.51 -4.96 15.52
N LEU A 102 14.29 -5.43 15.82
CA LEU A 102 13.82 -5.62 17.19
C LEU A 102 14.55 -6.77 17.89
N PHE A 103 14.77 -7.89 17.19
CA PHE A 103 15.56 -9.02 17.67
C PHE A 103 17.01 -8.61 17.99
N ASN A 104 17.65 -7.86 17.10
CA ASN A 104 19.01 -7.37 17.29
C ASN A 104 19.13 -6.30 18.40
N LEU A 105 18.06 -5.56 18.71
CA LEU A 105 18.06 -4.59 19.80
C LEU A 105 17.89 -5.27 21.16
N GLN A 106 17.11 -6.35 21.26
CA GLN A 106 16.95 -7.12 22.48
C GLN A 106 18.21 -7.90 22.88
N HIS A 107 19.02 -8.34 21.91
CA HIS A 107 20.29 -9.03 22.15
C HIS A 107 21.51 -8.12 22.30
N LYS A 108 21.35 -6.80 22.22
CA LYS A 108 22.40 -5.80 22.49
C LYS A 108 22.33 -5.18 23.89
N LEU A 109 21.35 -5.58 24.69
CA LEU A 109 21.13 -5.11 26.07
C LEU A 109 21.45 -6.19 27.13
N SER A 110 22.14 -7.27 26.74
CA SER A 110 22.75 -8.28 27.63
C SER A 110 24.25 -8.27 27.47
#